data_AF-A0A524EEX4-F1
#
_entry.id   AF-A0A524EEX4-F1
#
_cell.length_a   1.000
_cell.length_b   1.000
_cell.length_c   1.000
_cell.angle_alpha   90.00
_cell.angle_beta   90.00
_cell.angle_gamma   90.00
#
_symmetry.space_group_name_H-M   'P 1'
#
loop_
_entity.id
_entity.type
_entity.pdbx_description
1 polymer ?
#
loop_
_entity_poly.entity_id
_entity_poly.type
_entity_poly.pdbx_seq_one_letter_code
_entity_poly.pdbx_strand_id
1 'polypeptide(L)'
;MIEPEIWFALYKLAMKGAIHESVIVKTSELGDDLGVSQQTASRRIATSLEEGYVVRVHTASGMSIRLTEKGRNQLARVFSNLEIAFAPPKDEIRIEGTVVGGLGEGAYYVDMYSDRFEESLGFKPYLGTLNVKVSGETAQQAVSRMKHSPPLVVQGFREEGRTFGDVICYRVLVNGKIEAAIVLAQRTHHGKDILEVIAPMNIRKKLNLKDGDKVELALVPLHLAT
;
A
#
# COMPACT_ATOMS: atom_id res chain seq x y z
N MET A 1 -7.29 14.34 -17.37
CA MET A 1 -6.02 13.74 -16.89
C MET A 1 -5.12 14.90 -16.53
N ILE A 2 -4.41 14.85 -15.40
CA ILE A 2 -3.44 15.90 -15.08
C ILE A 2 -2.41 16.01 -16.20
N GLU A 3 -2.05 17.23 -16.59
CA GLU A 3 -1.06 17.46 -17.65
C GLU A 3 0.30 16.85 -17.27
N PRO A 4 1.05 16.24 -18.23
CA PRO A 4 2.35 15.63 -18.00
C PRO A 4 3.33 16.51 -17.21
N GLU A 5 3.45 17.77 -17.59
CA GLU A 5 4.29 18.75 -16.90
C GLU A 5 3.85 19.06 -15.46
N ILE A 6 2.54 19.04 -15.19
CA ILE A 6 1.99 19.43 -13.89
C ILE A 6 2.11 18.28 -12.90
N TRP A 7 1.82 17.03 -13.29
CA TRP A 7 2.01 15.90 -12.36
C TRP A 7 3.47 15.75 -11.97
N PHE A 8 4.41 15.97 -12.89
CA PHE A 8 5.84 15.88 -12.57
C PHE A 8 6.29 16.99 -11.63
N ALA A 9 5.71 18.19 -11.74
CA ALA A 9 5.90 19.27 -10.76
C ALA A 9 5.34 18.88 -9.38
N LEU A 10 4.12 18.33 -9.30
CA LEU A 10 3.55 17.82 -8.05
C LEU A 10 4.41 16.72 -7.44
N TYR A 11 4.93 15.79 -8.26
CA TYR A 11 5.82 14.72 -7.81
C TYR A 11 7.10 15.28 -7.18
N LYS A 12 7.77 16.24 -7.84
CA LYS A 12 8.98 16.87 -7.28
C LYS A 12 8.70 17.64 -5.99
N LEU A 13 7.57 18.35 -5.90
CA LEU A 13 7.13 19.00 -4.67
C LEU A 13 6.86 17.97 -3.56
N ALA A 14 6.19 16.86 -3.87
CA ALA A 14 5.94 15.78 -2.92
C ALA A 14 7.25 15.17 -2.40
N MET A 15 8.23 14.93 -3.28
CA MET A 15 9.57 14.44 -2.92
C MET A 15 10.35 15.41 -2.02
N LYS A 16 10.05 16.71 -2.06
CA LYS A 16 10.58 17.72 -1.13
C LYS A 16 9.85 17.77 0.21
N GLY A 17 8.81 16.95 0.42
CA GLY A 17 8.03 16.88 1.66
C GLY A 17 6.68 17.61 1.60
N ALA A 18 6.34 18.30 0.50
CA ALA A 18 5.11 19.08 0.37
C ALA A 18 3.82 18.25 0.49
N ILE A 19 3.94 16.93 0.36
CA ILE A 19 2.83 15.98 0.50
C ILE A 19 2.42 15.79 1.97
N HIS A 20 3.33 15.98 2.93
CA HIS A 20 3.07 15.81 4.35
C HIS A 20 2.83 17.16 5.04
N GLU A 21 3.68 18.14 4.78
CA GLU A 21 3.67 19.45 5.42
C GLU A 21 3.92 20.58 4.41
N SER A 22 3.92 21.82 4.89
CA SER A 22 4.22 22.98 4.04
C SER A 22 5.73 23.16 3.90
N VAL A 23 6.25 23.22 2.68
CA VAL A 23 7.69 23.35 2.40
C VAL A 23 8.02 24.64 1.68
N ILE A 24 9.14 25.28 2.05
CA ILE A 24 9.65 26.46 1.35
C ILE A 24 10.22 26.02 0.01
N VAL A 25 9.77 26.65 -1.08
CA VAL A 25 10.20 26.29 -2.44
C VAL A 25 10.74 27.53 -3.16
N LYS A 26 11.99 27.45 -3.61
CA LYS A 26 12.51 28.41 -4.59
C LYS A 26 12.26 27.88 -6.00
N THR A 27 11.72 28.73 -6.87
CA THR A 27 11.40 28.35 -8.26
C THR A 27 12.64 28.04 -9.09
N SER A 28 13.82 28.57 -8.72
CA SER A 28 15.09 28.22 -9.36
C SER A 28 15.47 26.78 -9.07
N GLU A 29 15.48 26.38 -7.80
CA GLU A 29 15.79 25.02 -7.36
C GLU A 29 14.78 24.01 -7.92
N LEU A 30 13.49 24.36 -7.95
CA LEU A 30 12.49 23.50 -8.59
C LEU A 30 12.70 23.39 -10.11
N GLY A 31 13.16 24.46 -10.76
CA GLY A 31 13.54 24.45 -12.17
C GLY A 31 14.66 23.45 -12.44
N ASP A 32 15.73 23.51 -11.65
CA ASP A 32 16.86 22.59 -11.73
C ASP A 32 16.40 21.13 -11.54
N ASP A 33 15.56 20.87 -10.51
CA ASP A 33 15.03 19.53 -10.23
C ASP A 33 14.13 18.97 -11.33
N LEU A 34 13.44 19.86 -12.05
CA LEU A 34 12.56 19.53 -13.18
C LEU A 34 13.30 19.51 -14.52
N GLY A 35 14.55 19.96 -14.58
CA GLY A 35 15.29 20.14 -15.82
C GLY A 35 14.71 21.22 -16.74
N VAL A 36 14.13 22.28 -16.17
CA VAL A 36 13.49 23.38 -16.91
C VAL A 36 13.91 24.75 -16.38
N SER A 37 13.64 25.82 -17.12
CA SER A 37 13.92 27.19 -16.65
C SER A 37 13.11 27.55 -15.40
N GLN A 38 13.66 28.45 -14.57
CA GLN A 38 12.97 29.02 -13.41
C GLN A 38 11.56 29.56 -13.76
N GLN A 39 11.41 30.23 -14.91
CA GLN A 39 10.14 30.79 -15.36
C GLN A 39 9.12 29.68 -15.66
N THR A 40 9.58 28.57 -16.26
CA THR A 40 8.73 27.41 -16.53
C THR A 40 8.28 26.74 -15.23
N ALA A 41 9.20 26.57 -14.27
CA ALA A 41 8.87 26.04 -12.94
C ALA A 41 7.86 26.94 -12.21
N SER A 42 8.07 28.27 -12.25
CA SER A 42 7.13 29.24 -11.68
C SER A 42 5.74 29.14 -12.30
N ARG A 43 5.65 28.99 -13.63
CA ARG A 43 4.38 28.79 -14.34
C ARG A 43 3.68 27.52 -13.89
N ARG A 44 4.40 26.39 -13.79
CA ARG A 44 3.83 25.11 -13.31
C ARG A 44 3.30 25.20 -11.88
N ILE A 45 3.97 25.94 -11.00
CA ILE A 45 3.46 26.22 -9.64
C ILE A 45 2.18 27.06 -9.71
N ALA A 46 2.15 28.12 -10.53
CA ALA A 46 0.97 28.96 -10.69
C ALA A 46 -0.24 28.15 -11.19
N THR A 47 -0.06 27.36 -12.25
CA THR A 47 -1.10 26.44 -12.74
C THR A 47 -1.54 25.44 -11.68
N SER A 48 -0.61 24.88 -10.89
CA SER A 48 -0.96 23.96 -9.80
C SER A 48 -1.79 24.61 -8.69
N LEU A 49 -1.61 25.91 -8.46
CA LEU A 49 -2.40 26.70 -7.51
C LEU A 49 -3.78 27.02 -8.07
N GLU A 50 -3.85 27.45 -9.33
CA GLU A 50 -5.11 27.73 -10.04
C GLU A 50 -6.02 26.50 -10.09
N GLU A 51 -5.43 25.34 -10.38
CA GLU A 51 -6.11 24.06 -10.39
C GLU A 51 -6.41 23.50 -8.99
N GLY A 52 -5.93 24.16 -7.92
CA GLY A 52 -6.14 23.72 -6.54
C GLY A 52 -5.43 22.42 -6.15
N TYR A 53 -4.39 22.01 -6.88
CA TYR A 53 -3.56 20.85 -6.52
C TYR A 53 -2.60 21.15 -5.37
N VAL A 54 -2.22 22.41 -5.21
CA VAL A 54 -1.42 22.89 -4.10
C VAL A 54 -2.04 24.15 -3.52
N VAL A 55 -1.66 24.49 -2.30
CA VAL A 55 -2.01 25.74 -1.64
C VAL A 55 -0.75 26.47 -1.19
N ARG A 56 -0.80 27.81 -1.20
CA ARG A 56 0.23 28.63 -0.54
C ARG A 56 -0.09 28.73 0.94
N VAL A 57 0.94 28.54 1.74
CA VAL A 57 0.92 28.85 3.17
C VAL A 57 1.81 30.09 3.37
N HIS A 58 1.23 31.16 3.90
CA HIS A 58 1.98 32.38 4.15
C HIS A 58 2.94 32.16 5.33
N THR A 59 4.24 32.38 5.09
CA THR A 59 5.27 32.36 6.13
C THR A 59 6.12 33.62 6.03
N ALA A 60 6.72 34.04 7.14
CA ALA A 60 7.60 35.21 7.20
C ALA A 60 8.88 35.08 6.34
N SER A 61 9.22 33.86 5.91
CA SER A 61 10.47 33.50 5.22
C SER A 61 10.31 33.23 3.71
N GLY A 62 9.10 33.34 3.15
CA GLY A 62 8.85 33.16 1.72
C GLY A 62 7.58 32.37 1.38
N MET A 63 7.45 31.97 0.11
CA MET A 63 6.36 31.13 -0.37
C MET A 63 6.57 29.69 0.11
N SER A 64 5.69 29.23 1.00
CA SER A 64 5.59 27.82 1.37
C SER A 64 4.43 27.17 0.62
N ILE A 65 4.62 25.94 0.15
CA ILE A 65 3.65 25.20 -0.66
C ILE A 65 3.32 23.87 0.02
N ARG A 66 2.05 23.48 -0.01
CA ARG A 66 1.58 22.16 0.43
C ARG A 66 0.65 21.56 -0.62
N LEU A 67 0.72 20.25 -0.85
CA LEU A 67 -0.26 19.55 -1.68
C LEU A 67 -1.61 19.50 -0.96
N THR A 68 -2.67 19.77 -1.71
CA THR A 68 -4.04 19.52 -1.26
C THR A 68 -4.38 18.03 -1.40
N GLU A 69 -5.51 17.61 -0.86
CA GLU A 69 -6.06 16.28 -1.13
C GLU A 69 -6.29 16.05 -2.63
N LYS A 70 -6.78 17.07 -3.36
CA LYS A 70 -6.93 17.02 -4.83
C LYS A 70 -5.59 16.73 -5.52
N GLY A 71 -4.51 17.39 -5.10
CA GLY A 71 -3.16 17.16 -5.63
C GLY A 71 -2.61 15.77 -5.28
N ARG A 72 -2.81 15.31 -4.05
CA ARG A 72 -2.47 13.94 -3.61
C ARG A 72 -3.18 12.90 -4.47
N ASN A 73 -4.47 13.09 -4.73
CA ASN A 73 -5.27 12.19 -5.54
C ASN A 73 -4.80 12.15 -7.00
N GLN A 74 -4.24 13.23 -7.56
CA GLN A 74 -3.61 13.17 -8.88
C GLN A 74 -2.35 12.31 -8.88
N LEU A 75 -1.49 12.42 -7.86
CA LEU A 75 -0.30 11.57 -7.74
C LEU A 75 -0.67 10.11 -7.48
N ALA A 76 -1.69 9.84 -6.67
CA ALA A 76 -2.21 8.49 -6.46
C ALA A 76 -2.69 7.86 -7.78
N ARG A 77 -3.39 8.63 -8.64
CA ARG A 77 -3.79 8.15 -9.97
C ARG A 77 -2.59 7.84 -10.88
N VAL A 78 -1.56 8.69 -10.88
CA VAL A 78 -0.32 8.42 -11.64
C VAL A 78 0.33 7.15 -11.12
N PHE A 79 0.42 6.98 -9.80
CA PHE A 79 0.93 5.77 -9.18
C PHE A 79 0.16 4.53 -9.63
N SER A 80 -1.18 4.52 -9.53
CA SER A 80 -2.00 3.40 -10.00
C SER A 80 -1.82 3.10 -11.50
N ASN A 81 -1.68 4.12 -12.34
CA ASN A 81 -1.41 3.91 -13.77
C ASN A 81 -0.02 3.30 -14.01
N LEU A 82 0.98 3.70 -13.23
CA LEU A 82 2.31 3.08 -13.27
C LEU A 82 2.23 1.63 -12.77
N GLU A 83 1.49 1.34 -11.70
CA GLU A 83 1.25 -0.02 -11.25
C GLU A 83 0.62 -0.89 -12.34
N ILE A 84 -0.38 -0.37 -13.06
CA ILE A 84 -0.99 -1.05 -14.21
C ILE A 84 0.05 -1.30 -15.31
N ALA A 85 0.85 -0.29 -15.64
CA ALA A 85 1.85 -0.38 -16.71
C ALA A 85 2.99 -1.35 -16.38
N PHE A 86 3.37 -1.47 -15.10
CA PHE A 86 4.36 -2.42 -14.61
C PHE A 86 3.79 -3.80 -14.31
N ALA A 87 2.47 -3.92 -14.14
CA ALA A 87 1.84 -5.22 -14.02
C ALA A 87 2.03 -5.98 -15.35
N PRO A 88 2.70 -7.14 -15.33
CA PRO A 88 2.86 -7.94 -16.54
C PRO A 88 1.46 -8.25 -17.09
N PRO A 89 1.20 -8.07 -18.40
CA PRO A 89 -0.14 -8.18 -18.97
C PRO A 89 -0.88 -9.52 -18.76
N LYS A 90 -0.25 -10.55 -18.16
CA LYS A 90 -0.85 -11.89 -17.95
C LYS A 90 -0.36 -12.71 -16.75
N ASP A 91 0.61 -12.28 -15.95
CA ASP A 91 1.07 -13.11 -14.82
C ASP A 91 0.46 -12.66 -13.50
N GLU A 92 -0.82 -12.97 -13.32
CA GLU A 92 -1.47 -12.99 -12.01
C GLU A 92 -0.55 -13.72 -11.03
N ILE A 93 -0.06 -13.03 -10.00
CA ILE A 93 0.83 -13.65 -9.02
C ILE A 93 -0.02 -14.61 -8.19
N ARG A 94 0.12 -15.91 -8.46
CA ARG A 94 -0.54 -16.99 -7.74
C ARG A 94 0.47 -17.70 -6.85
N ILE A 95 0.18 -17.74 -5.56
CA ILE A 95 1.00 -18.41 -4.56
C ILE A 95 0.25 -19.68 -4.15
N GLU A 96 0.78 -20.83 -4.54
CA GLU A 96 0.31 -22.12 -4.04
C GLU A 96 0.95 -22.42 -2.68
N GLY A 97 0.13 -22.91 -1.76
CA GLY A 97 0.58 -23.28 -0.44
C GLY A 97 -0.24 -24.40 0.17
N THR A 98 0.12 -24.74 1.40
CA THR A 98 -0.55 -25.79 2.17
C THR A 98 -1.02 -25.22 3.49
N VAL A 99 -2.27 -25.45 3.84
CA VAL A 99 -2.86 -24.98 5.10
C VAL A 99 -2.18 -25.68 6.27
N VAL A 100 -1.78 -24.90 7.28
CA VAL A 100 -1.14 -25.42 8.50
C VAL A 100 -1.79 -24.83 9.76
N GLY A 101 -1.80 -25.60 10.84
CA GLY A 101 -2.19 -25.11 12.16
C GLY A 101 -1.21 -24.05 12.68
N GLY A 102 -1.73 -23.12 13.48
CA GLY A 102 -0.94 -22.14 14.23
C GLY A 102 -1.22 -22.27 15.73
N LEU A 103 -0.50 -21.49 16.53
CA LEU A 103 -0.69 -21.42 18.00
C LEU A 103 -1.91 -20.60 18.41
N GLY A 104 -2.65 -20.01 17.46
CA GLY A 104 -3.81 -19.15 17.72
C GLY A 104 -3.45 -17.71 18.09
N GLU A 105 -2.17 -17.37 18.15
CA GLU A 105 -1.69 -16.03 18.54
C GLU A 105 -2.11 -14.93 17.56
N GLY A 106 -2.31 -15.25 16.28
CA GLY A 106 -2.76 -14.30 15.25
C GLY A 106 -4.09 -13.63 15.59
N ALA A 107 -4.99 -14.32 16.32
CA ALA A 107 -6.29 -13.74 16.70
C ALA A 107 -6.14 -12.50 17.60
N TYR A 108 -5.16 -12.49 18.51
CA TYR A 108 -4.88 -11.34 19.37
C TYR A 108 -4.44 -10.13 18.54
N TYR A 109 -3.48 -10.30 17.62
CA TYR A 109 -3.01 -9.20 16.79
C TYR A 109 -4.07 -8.71 15.81
N VAL A 110 -4.87 -9.62 15.25
CA VAL A 110 -5.99 -9.22 14.37
C VAL A 110 -7.01 -8.37 15.11
N ASP A 111 -7.28 -8.67 16.38
CA ASP A 111 -8.15 -7.87 17.24
C ASP A 111 -7.56 -6.46 17.48
N MET A 112 -6.29 -6.39 17.89
CA MET A 112 -5.61 -5.10 18.15
C MET A 112 -5.58 -4.17 16.94
N TYR A 113 -5.50 -4.70 15.72
CA TYR A 113 -5.48 -3.91 14.48
C TYR A 113 -6.84 -3.82 13.79
N SER A 114 -7.93 -4.35 14.38
CA SER A 114 -9.21 -4.58 13.69
C SER A 114 -9.76 -3.34 13.00
N ASP A 115 -9.84 -2.22 13.73
CA ASP A 115 -10.37 -0.96 13.20
C ASP A 115 -9.47 -0.38 12.10
N ARG A 116 -8.14 -0.52 12.25
CA ARG A 116 -7.16 -0.05 11.25
C ARG A 116 -7.20 -0.89 9.98
N PHE A 117 -7.45 -2.19 10.12
CA PHE A 117 -7.69 -3.08 8.99
C PHE A 117 -8.97 -2.70 8.27
N GLU A 118 -10.05 -2.40 9.00
CA GLU A 118 -11.30 -1.94 8.38
C GLU A 118 -11.10 -0.64 7.58
N GLU A 119 -10.40 0.33 8.15
CA GLU A 119 -10.06 1.59 7.46
C GLU A 119 -9.16 1.40 6.24
N SER A 120 -8.15 0.53 6.31
CA SER A 120 -7.13 0.38 5.27
C SER A 120 -7.48 -0.66 4.20
N LEU A 121 -8.19 -1.72 4.57
CA LEU A 121 -8.52 -2.87 3.71
C LEU A 121 -9.99 -2.88 3.29
N GLY A 122 -10.84 -2.04 3.89
CA GLY A 122 -12.26 -1.97 3.56
C GLY A 122 -13.10 -3.11 4.15
N PHE A 123 -12.55 -3.91 5.05
CA PHE A 123 -13.29 -4.95 5.76
C PHE A 123 -12.78 -5.16 7.19
N LYS A 124 -13.71 -5.44 8.10
CA LYS A 124 -13.38 -5.89 9.45
C LYS A 124 -12.98 -7.37 9.43
N PRO A 125 -11.77 -7.74 9.86
CA PRO A 125 -11.32 -9.13 9.79
C PRO A 125 -11.99 -10.03 10.83
N TYR A 126 -12.20 -11.30 10.48
CA TYR A 126 -12.50 -12.35 11.43
C TYR A 126 -11.32 -12.54 12.41
N LEU A 127 -11.61 -12.79 13.68
CA LEU A 127 -10.59 -12.99 14.72
C LEU A 127 -9.80 -14.30 14.51
N GLY A 128 -8.72 -14.18 13.74
CA GLY A 128 -7.77 -15.25 13.46
C GLY A 128 -7.18 -15.15 12.06
N THR A 129 -6.12 -15.92 11.83
CA THR A 129 -5.42 -16.00 10.55
C THR A 129 -5.53 -17.40 9.96
N LEU A 130 -5.59 -17.49 8.63
CA LEU A 130 -5.27 -18.72 7.91
C LEU A 130 -3.76 -18.76 7.67
N ASN A 131 -3.09 -19.76 8.23
CA ASN A 131 -1.67 -19.95 8.03
C ASN A 131 -1.43 -20.86 6.81
N VAL A 132 -0.66 -20.35 5.85
CA VAL A 132 -0.35 -21.02 4.59
C VAL A 132 1.16 -21.23 4.52
N LYS A 133 1.59 -22.48 4.57
CA LYS A 133 2.98 -22.86 4.35
C LYS A 133 3.28 -22.90 2.86
N VAL A 134 4.25 -22.10 2.44
CA VAL A 134 4.74 -22.02 1.08
C VAL A 134 6.00 -22.87 0.97
N SER A 135 5.95 -23.89 0.11
CA SER A 135 7.05 -24.83 -0.11
C SER A 135 7.35 -24.94 -1.61
N GLY A 136 8.62 -25.05 -1.96
CA GLY A 136 9.07 -25.20 -3.34
C GLY A 136 9.46 -23.87 -3.99
N GLU A 137 10.35 -23.96 -4.96
CA GLU A 137 11.02 -22.81 -5.58
C GLU A 137 10.03 -21.88 -6.29
N THR A 138 9.11 -22.43 -7.09
CA THR A 138 8.10 -21.64 -7.83
C THR A 138 7.23 -20.80 -6.89
N ALA A 139 6.74 -21.39 -5.80
CA ALA A 139 5.88 -20.68 -4.86
C ALA A 139 6.67 -19.62 -4.07
N GLN A 140 7.93 -19.90 -3.72
CA GLN A 140 8.82 -18.90 -3.12
C GLN A 140 9.14 -17.74 -4.07
N GLN A 141 9.33 -18.01 -5.36
CA GLN A 141 9.49 -16.98 -6.39
C GLN A 141 8.22 -16.12 -6.51
N ALA A 142 7.02 -16.72 -6.45
CA ALA A 142 5.75 -15.97 -6.44
C ALA A 142 5.63 -15.05 -5.20
N VAL A 143 6.01 -15.54 -4.02
CA VAL A 143 6.09 -14.70 -2.79
C VAL A 143 7.09 -13.56 -2.96
N SER A 144 8.25 -13.82 -3.57
CA SER A 144 9.24 -12.78 -3.86
C SER A 144 8.67 -11.73 -4.80
N ARG A 145 8.01 -12.13 -5.89
CA ARG A 145 7.34 -11.21 -6.82
C ARG A 145 6.26 -10.38 -6.13
N MET A 146 5.45 -10.99 -5.26
CA MET A 146 4.46 -10.27 -4.45
C MET A 146 5.14 -9.21 -3.58
N LYS A 147 6.26 -9.54 -2.90
CA LYS A 147 6.99 -8.57 -2.06
C LYS A 147 7.61 -7.40 -2.84
N HIS A 148 7.75 -7.52 -4.16
CA HIS A 148 8.16 -6.42 -5.04
C HIS A 148 6.99 -5.67 -5.66
N SER A 149 5.76 -6.17 -5.50
CA SER A 149 4.56 -5.40 -5.83
C SER A 149 4.28 -4.37 -4.73
N PRO A 150 3.62 -3.25 -5.04
CA PRO A 150 3.34 -2.28 -4.00
C PRO A 150 2.37 -2.79 -2.94
N PRO A 151 2.70 -2.62 -1.64
CA PRO A 151 1.84 -3.05 -0.55
C PRO A 151 0.85 -1.98 -0.10
N LEU A 152 -0.17 -2.41 0.65
CA LEU A 152 -0.87 -1.56 1.60
C LEU A 152 -0.09 -1.57 2.92
N VAL A 153 0.09 -0.41 3.53
CA VAL A 153 0.76 -0.31 4.84
C VAL A 153 -0.24 0.17 5.87
N VAL A 154 -0.56 -0.70 6.82
CA VAL A 154 -1.34 -0.35 8.01
C VAL A 154 -0.39 0.21 9.05
N GLN A 155 -0.57 1.49 9.38
CA GLN A 155 0.32 2.19 10.29
C GLN A 155 0.24 1.62 11.71
N GLY A 156 1.41 1.42 12.32
CA GLY A 156 1.57 1.05 13.71
C GLY A 156 1.08 2.13 14.66
N PHE A 157 0.99 1.77 15.94
CA PHE A 157 0.42 2.63 16.98
C PHE A 157 0.95 2.27 18.37
N ARG A 158 0.51 3.03 19.38
CA ARG A 158 0.81 2.73 20.79
C ARG A 158 -0.49 2.57 21.56
N GLU A 159 -0.57 1.52 22.36
CA GLU A 159 -1.73 1.22 23.19
C GLU A 159 -1.28 0.52 24.47
N GLU A 160 -1.83 0.91 25.62
CA GLU A 160 -1.53 0.36 26.94
C GLU A 160 -0.02 0.21 27.26
N GLY A 161 0.79 1.20 26.85
CA GLY A 161 2.24 1.18 27.06
C GLY A 161 3.02 0.22 26.15
N ARG A 162 2.35 -0.45 25.20
CA ARG A 162 2.97 -1.26 24.14
C ARG A 162 3.03 -0.48 22.84
N THR A 163 4.04 -0.79 22.02
CA THR A 163 4.18 -0.25 20.66
C THR A 163 3.96 -1.36 19.65
N PHE A 164 3.03 -1.13 18.75
CA PHE A 164 2.64 -1.97 17.63
C PHE A 164 3.28 -1.38 16.36
N GLY A 165 4.05 -2.18 15.62
CA GLY A 165 4.76 -1.73 14.42
C GLY A 165 3.85 -1.64 13.19
N ASP A 166 4.39 -1.19 12.06
CA ASP A 166 3.61 -1.22 10.82
C ASP A 166 3.36 -2.66 10.36
N VAL A 167 2.20 -2.88 9.75
CA VAL A 167 1.83 -4.16 9.12
C VAL A 167 1.73 -3.96 7.61
N ILE A 168 2.48 -4.78 6.88
CA ILE A 168 2.47 -4.77 5.41
C ILE A 168 1.40 -5.76 4.94
N CYS A 169 0.49 -5.30 4.09
CA CYS A 169 -0.66 -6.04 3.61
C CYS A 169 -0.65 -6.17 2.08
N TYR A 170 -1.04 -7.33 1.57
CA TYR A 170 -1.26 -7.58 0.15
C TYR A 170 -2.66 -8.17 -0.03
N ARG A 171 -3.52 -7.51 -0.82
CA ARG A 171 -4.86 -8.04 -1.11
C ARG A 171 -4.76 -9.29 -1.97
N VAL A 172 -5.53 -10.32 -1.63
CA VAL A 172 -5.55 -11.59 -2.35
C VAL A 172 -6.96 -12.14 -2.48
N LEU A 173 -7.14 -13.01 -3.47
CA LEU A 173 -8.31 -13.85 -3.63
C LEU A 173 -7.93 -15.29 -3.29
N VAL A 174 -8.53 -15.83 -2.23
CA VAL A 174 -8.27 -17.20 -1.78
C VAL A 174 -9.11 -18.17 -2.61
N ASN A 175 -8.44 -19.11 -3.30
CA ASN A 175 -9.04 -20.09 -4.21
C ASN A 175 -10.06 -19.47 -5.20
N GLY A 176 -9.80 -18.24 -5.67
CA GLY A 176 -10.70 -17.53 -6.58
C GLY A 176 -12.06 -17.12 -5.98
N LYS A 177 -12.25 -17.20 -4.66
CA LYS A 177 -13.58 -17.11 -4.03
C LYS A 177 -13.72 -16.12 -2.89
N ILE A 178 -12.66 -15.91 -2.09
CA ILE A 178 -12.75 -15.10 -0.87
C ILE A 178 -11.72 -13.98 -0.95
N GLU A 179 -12.22 -12.74 -0.93
CA GLU A 179 -11.37 -11.57 -0.76
C GLU A 179 -10.75 -11.56 0.63
N ALA A 180 -9.45 -11.33 0.66
CA ALA A 180 -8.61 -11.46 1.85
C ALA A 180 -7.38 -10.57 1.72
N ALA A 181 -6.54 -10.56 2.75
CA ALA A 181 -5.22 -9.95 2.72
C ALA A 181 -4.18 -10.86 3.36
N ILE A 182 -3.02 -11.00 2.71
CA ILE A 182 -1.81 -11.50 3.37
C ILE A 182 -1.28 -10.38 4.27
N VAL A 183 -1.00 -10.69 5.53
CA VAL A 183 -0.41 -9.76 6.51
C VAL A 183 1.01 -10.19 6.85
N LEU A 184 1.94 -9.24 6.81
CA LEU A 184 3.33 -9.41 7.18
C LEU A 184 3.67 -8.41 8.28
N ALA A 185 3.81 -8.88 9.52
CA ALA A 185 4.33 -8.06 10.60
C ALA A 185 5.86 -7.89 10.48
N GLN A 186 6.40 -6.71 10.83
CA GLN A 186 7.85 -6.48 10.82
C GLN A 186 8.63 -7.39 11.78
N ARG A 187 7.96 -7.98 12.78
CA ARG A 187 8.51 -8.97 13.71
C ARG A 187 7.55 -10.15 13.77
N THR A 188 7.92 -11.28 13.19
CA THR A 188 7.16 -12.53 13.29
C THR A 188 7.95 -13.59 14.04
N HIS A 189 7.24 -14.40 14.84
CA HIS A 189 7.80 -15.59 15.51
C HIS A 189 7.71 -16.85 14.64
N HIS A 190 7.03 -16.77 13.49
CA HIS A 190 6.86 -17.88 12.56
C HIS A 190 8.01 -17.94 11.54
N GLY A 191 8.28 -19.14 11.03
CA GLY A 191 9.30 -19.35 10.00
C GLY A 191 9.02 -18.52 8.75
N LYS A 192 10.08 -18.18 8.00
CA LYS A 192 10.03 -17.33 6.78
C LYS A 192 9.08 -17.84 5.67
N ASP A 193 8.60 -19.08 5.80
CA ASP A 193 7.82 -19.80 4.80
C ASP A 193 6.32 -19.87 5.11
N ILE A 194 5.84 -19.21 6.17
CA ILE A 194 4.42 -19.15 6.53
C ILE A 194 3.87 -17.77 6.19
N LEU A 195 2.82 -17.73 5.37
CA LEU A 195 2.00 -16.54 5.13
C LEU A 195 0.77 -16.59 6.03
N GLU A 196 0.44 -15.46 6.64
CA GLU A 196 -0.77 -15.28 7.43
C GLU A 196 -1.80 -14.53 6.59
N VAL A 197 -3.03 -15.07 6.50
CA VAL A 197 -4.09 -14.50 5.68
C VAL A 197 -5.30 -14.15 6.56
N ILE A 198 -5.77 -12.91 6.46
CA ILE A 198 -6.98 -12.41 7.12
C ILE A 198 -8.10 -12.17 6.11
N ALA A 199 -9.34 -12.35 6.53
CA ALA A 199 -10.53 -12.14 5.71
C ALA A 199 -11.71 -11.75 6.62
N PRO A 200 -12.82 -11.20 6.09
CA PRO A 200 -14.00 -10.85 6.91
C PRO A 200 -14.74 -12.07 7.48
N MET A 201 -14.28 -13.28 7.18
CA MET A 201 -14.88 -14.54 7.62
C MET A 201 -13.82 -15.60 7.90
N ASN A 202 -14.21 -16.65 8.63
CA ASN A 202 -13.36 -17.80 8.87
C ASN A 202 -13.17 -18.60 7.55
N ILE A 203 -12.01 -18.43 6.90
CA ILE A 203 -11.69 -19.05 5.61
C ILE A 203 -11.76 -20.57 5.69
N ARG A 204 -11.25 -21.18 6.76
CA ARG A 204 -11.28 -22.65 6.96
C ARG A 204 -12.70 -23.18 6.96
N LYS A 205 -13.60 -22.55 7.72
CA LYS A 205 -15.01 -22.94 7.76
C LYS A 205 -15.68 -22.73 6.41
N LYS A 206 -15.43 -21.60 5.75
CA LYS A 206 -16.08 -21.23 4.48
C LYS A 206 -15.68 -22.16 3.33
N LEU A 207 -14.42 -22.57 3.27
CA LEU A 207 -13.88 -23.45 2.23
C LEU A 207 -13.74 -24.92 2.66
N ASN A 208 -14.15 -25.25 3.89
CA ASN A 208 -13.99 -26.57 4.51
C ASN A 208 -12.54 -27.08 4.49
N LEU A 209 -11.57 -26.19 4.74
CA LEU A 209 -10.13 -26.50 4.70
C LEU A 209 -9.65 -27.10 6.02
N LYS A 210 -8.78 -28.10 5.90
CA LYS A 210 -8.07 -28.80 6.96
C LYS A 210 -6.57 -28.60 6.82
N ASP A 211 -5.83 -28.95 7.87
CA ASP A 211 -4.36 -28.98 7.79
C ASP A 211 -3.92 -29.98 6.72
N GLY A 212 -2.97 -29.57 5.88
CA GLY A 212 -2.51 -30.34 4.73
C GLY A 212 -3.23 -30.03 3.42
N ASP A 213 -4.37 -29.32 3.44
CA ASP A 213 -5.08 -28.96 2.22
C ASP A 213 -4.32 -27.92 1.40
N LYS A 214 -4.43 -28.02 0.07
CA LYS A 214 -3.86 -27.05 -0.86
C LYS A 214 -4.74 -25.80 -0.94
N VAL A 215 -4.08 -24.65 -1.03
CA VAL A 215 -4.73 -23.35 -1.20
C VAL A 215 -3.92 -22.50 -2.17
N GLU A 216 -4.62 -21.76 -3.02
CA GLU A 216 -4.07 -20.76 -3.91
C GLU A 216 -4.42 -19.37 -3.37
N LEU A 217 -3.42 -18.48 -3.34
CA LEU A 217 -3.58 -17.06 -3.05
C LEU A 217 -3.24 -16.29 -4.32
N ALA A 218 -4.25 -15.71 -4.98
CA ALA A 218 -4.06 -14.86 -6.14
C ALA A 218 -3.95 -13.40 -5.73
N LEU A 219 -2.85 -12.72 -6.05
CA LEU A 219 -2.65 -11.31 -5.72
C LEU A 219 -3.64 -10.43 -6.48
N VAL A 220 -4.32 -9.54 -5.76
CA VAL A 220 -5.17 -8.48 -6.32
C VAL A 220 -4.36 -7.19 -6.35
N PRO A 221 -4.02 -6.66 -7.54
CA PRO A 221 -3.33 -5.38 -7.66
C PRO A 221 -4.09 -4.23 -6.97
N LEU A 222 -3.37 -3.27 -6.38
CA LEU A 222 -3.99 -2.15 -5.65
C LEU A 222 -4.96 -1.33 -6.50
N HIS A 223 -4.67 -1.15 -7.79
CA HIS A 223 -5.58 -0.43 -8.70
C HIS A 223 -6.87 -1.20 -9.04
N LEU A 224 -6.94 -2.51 -8.78
CA LEU A 224 -8.15 -3.33 -8.91
C LEU A 224 -8.85 -3.57 -7.58
N ALA A 225 -8.27 -3.10 -6.48
CA ALA A 225 -8.86 -3.18 -5.16
C ALA A 225 -10.00 -2.18 -5.05
N THR A 226 -11.24 -2.68 -5.09
CA THR A 226 -12.44 -1.89 -4.77
C THR A 226 -12.62 -1.69 -3.27
#